data_AF-A0A535MNT9-F1
#
_entry.id   AF-A0A535MNT9-F1
#
_cell.length_a   1.000
_cell.length_b   1.000
_cell.length_c   1.000
_cell.angle_alpha   90.00
_cell.angle_beta   90.00
_cell.angle_gamma   90.00
#
_symmetry.space_group_name_H-M   'P 1'
#
loop_
_entity.id
_entity.type
_entity.pdbx_description
1 polymer ?
#
loop_
_entity_poly.entity_id
_entity_poly.type
_entity_poly.pdbx_seq_one_letter_code
_entity_poly.pdbx_strand_id
1 'polypeptide(L)'
;MGAWPLAVVIALLPMPRSLRYRLRLATPGAARRADRLAATALPVIVVATLALLVAAIAPGTAASLRLWSVGAAIGLATGIPFVLERRGLRRRVATLPPLPEPAALGAHTAEATRAVAEALDRGDAAAARTLLVPLLEADPEPEALRLAALLAARAGRARDAGLQALRAAQLDTARWDALLDTGAALCRRGRFGEAVRLLERGAELSGRSRPALLLLASADATAGRLREAVAALDEAEGVSGRRRG
;
A
#
# COMPACT_ATOMS: atom_id res chain seq x y z
N MET A 1 12.69 15.12 11.88
CA MET A 1 13.25 14.25 12.95
C MET A 1 12.09 13.44 13.53
N GLY A 2 12.25 12.15 13.86
CA GLY A 2 11.27 11.41 14.69
C GLY A 2 10.63 10.10 14.20
N ALA A 3 10.77 9.67 12.93
CA ALA A 3 10.16 8.39 12.51
C ALA A 3 10.91 7.12 12.97
N TRP A 4 12.07 7.26 13.63
CA TRP A 4 12.86 6.17 14.19
C TRP A 4 12.23 5.52 15.43
N PRO A 5 11.86 6.26 16.49
CA PRO A 5 11.20 5.68 17.66
C PRO A 5 9.90 4.97 17.28
N LEU A 6 9.09 5.57 16.40
CA LEU A 6 7.86 4.95 15.93
C LEU A 6 8.12 3.69 15.10
N ALA A 7 9.18 3.64 14.28
CA ALA A 7 9.56 2.44 13.54
C ALA A 7 9.98 1.29 14.49
N VAL A 8 10.75 1.60 15.54
CA VAL A 8 11.15 0.64 16.57
C VAL A 8 9.93 0.11 17.31
N VAL A 9 9.02 1.00 17.71
CA VAL A 9 7.76 0.65 18.36
C VAL A 9 6.90 -0.25 17.45
N ILE A 10 6.74 0.09 16.17
CA ILE A 10 6.01 -0.74 15.19
C ILE A 10 6.69 -2.10 14.96
N ALA A 11 8.02 -2.18 15.03
CA ALA A 11 8.78 -3.39 14.78
C ALA A 11 8.80 -4.35 15.98
N LEU A 12 8.96 -3.82 17.19
CA LEU A 12 9.32 -4.60 18.38
C LEU A 12 8.19 -4.75 19.40
N LEU A 13 7.22 -3.84 19.45
CA LEU A 13 6.13 -3.96 20.44
C LEU A 13 5.00 -4.88 19.93
N PRO A 14 4.57 -5.87 20.73
CA PRO A 14 3.34 -6.62 20.46
C PRO A 14 2.15 -5.66 20.57
N MET A 15 1.35 -5.55 19.50
CA MET A 15 0.18 -4.66 19.44
C MET A 15 -0.99 -5.34 18.71
N PRO A 16 -2.24 -4.95 19.01
CA PRO A 16 -3.41 -5.40 18.27
C PRO A 16 -3.27 -5.08 16.77
N ARG A 17 -3.69 -6.01 15.91
CA ARG A 17 -3.58 -5.90 14.44
C ARG A 17 -4.16 -4.58 13.91
N SER A 18 -5.33 -4.18 14.40
CA SER A 18 -6.04 -2.95 14.00
C SER A 18 -5.28 -1.67 14.36
N LEU A 19 -4.52 -1.67 15.45
CA LEU A 19 -3.77 -0.52 15.94
C LEU A 19 -2.43 -0.41 15.20
N ARG A 20 -1.75 -1.54 15.01
CA ARG A 20 -0.56 -1.63 14.16
C ARG A 20 -0.87 -1.26 12.71
N TYR A 21 -2.06 -1.62 12.22
CA TYR A 21 -2.58 -1.23 10.90
C TYR A 21 -2.77 0.28 10.79
N ARG A 22 -3.48 0.90 11.73
CA ARG A 22 -3.68 2.37 11.77
C ARG A 22 -2.36 3.14 11.82
N LEU A 23 -1.41 2.71 12.67
CA LEU A 23 -0.10 3.36 12.78
C LEU A 23 0.73 3.25 11.50
N ARG A 24 0.69 2.10 10.83
CA ARG A 24 1.40 1.89 9.56
C ARG A 24 0.82 2.74 8.42
N LEU A 25 -0.50 2.88 8.35
CA LEU A 25 -1.16 3.73 7.37
C LEU A 25 -0.90 5.22 7.62
N ALA A 26 -0.89 5.64 8.90
CA ALA A 26 -0.60 7.02 9.26
C ALA A 26 0.85 7.41 9.00
N THR A 27 1.79 6.45 9.09
CA THR A 27 3.23 6.72 8.98
C THR A 27 3.96 5.68 8.10
N PRO A 28 3.75 5.73 6.77
CA PRO A 28 4.34 4.77 5.83
C PRO A 28 5.88 4.79 5.82
N GLY A 29 6.49 5.94 6.12
CA GLY A 29 7.94 6.05 6.30
C GLY A 29 8.47 5.25 7.50
N ALA A 30 7.77 5.27 8.63
CA ALA A 30 8.13 4.50 9.82
C ALA A 30 7.91 3.00 9.60
N ALA A 31 6.81 2.64 8.91
CA ALA A 31 6.51 1.25 8.55
C ALA A 31 7.61 0.60 7.69
N ARG A 32 8.14 1.32 6.68
CA ARG A 32 9.23 0.81 5.83
C ARG A 32 10.54 0.62 6.60
N ARG A 33 10.85 1.51 7.54
CA ARG A 33 12.06 1.39 8.38
C ARG A 33 11.93 0.27 9.41
N ALA A 34 10.76 0.13 10.03
CA ALA A 34 10.45 -0.97 10.95
C ALA A 34 10.71 -2.33 10.28
N ASP A 35 10.35 -2.45 9.01
CA ASP A 35 10.53 -3.67 8.23
C ASP A 35 12.00 -3.97 7.92
N ARG A 36 12.80 -2.95 7.60
CA ARG A 36 14.25 -3.11 7.40
C ARG A 36 14.93 -3.54 8.70
N LEU A 37 14.60 -2.89 9.80
CA LEU A 37 15.10 -3.22 11.15
C LEU A 37 14.79 -4.66 11.53
N ALA A 38 13.54 -5.10 11.32
CA ALA A 38 13.14 -6.48 11.61
C ALA A 38 13.89 -7.51 10.73
N ALA A 39 14.15 -7.18 9.46
CA ALA A 39 14.88 -8.05 8.54
C ALA A 39 16.36 -8.18 8.91
N THR A 40 17.03 -7.08 9.27
CA THR A 40 18.42 -7.08 9.71
C THR A 40 18.60 -7.72 11.09
N ALA A 41 17.59 -7.62 11.96
CA ALA A 41 17.62 -8.21 13.29
C ALA A 41 17.38 -9.74 13.28
N LEU A 42 16.83 -10.32 12.21
CA LEU A 42 16.51 -11.75 12.15
C LEU A 42 17.70 -12.68 12.49
N PRO A 43 18.89 -12.57 11.86
CA PRO A 43 20.03 -13.42 12.22
C PRO A 43 20.48 -13.21 13.67
N VAL A 44 20.43 -11.96 14.16
CA VAL A 44 20.77 -11.63 15.55
C VAL A 44 19.78 -12.28 16.52
N ILE A 45 18.48 -12.21 16.23
CA ILE A 45 17.41 -12.83 17.02
C ILE A 45 17.57 -14.35 17.04
N VAL A 46 17.87 -14.96 15.89
CA VAL A 46 18.07 -16.42 15.80
C VAL A 46 19.31 -16.86 16.60
N VAL A 47 20.44 -16.17 16.43
CA VAL A 47 21.68 -16.46 17.18
C VAL A 47 21.48 -16.23 18.68
N ALA A 48 20.82 -15.15 19.09
CA ALA A 48 20.51 -14.88 20.49
C ALA A 48 19.56 -15.94 21.08
N THR A 49 18.56 -16.38 20.33
CA THR A 49 17.65 -17.45 20.75
C THR A 49 18.41 -18.76 20.95
N LEU A 50 19.30 -19.13 20.01
CA LEU A 50 20.17 -20.31 20.11
C LEU A 50 21.12 -20.21 21.30
N ALA A 51 21.78 -19.07 21.51
CA ALA A 51 22.68 -18.86 22.63
C ALA A 51 21.97 -18.98 23.99
N LEU A 52 20.75 -18.43 24.10
CA LEU A 52 19.92 -18.55 25.30
C LEU A 52 19.46 -20.00 25.53
N LEU A 53 19.12 -20.74 24.46
CA LEU A 53 18.78 -22.15 24.56
C LEU A 53 19.98 -22.98 25.03
N VAL A 54 21.19 -22.69 24.53
CA VAL A 54 22.43 -23.34 24.97
C VAL A 54 22.72 -23.02 26.45
N ALA A 55 22.56 -21.77 26.87
CA ALA A 55 22.74 -21.37 28.27
C ALA A 55 21.75 -22.05 29.23
N ALA A 56 20.53 -22.34 28.76
CA ALA A 56 19.53 -23.06 29.53
C ALA A 56 19.90 -24.52 29.83
N ILE A 57 20.65 -25.16 28.91
CA ILE A 57 21.01 -26.59 28.98
C ILE A 57 22.45 -26.80 29.50
N ALA A 58 23.28 -25.75 29.48
CA ALA A 58 24.68 -25.81 29.88
C ALA A 58 24.87 -26.33 31.32
N PRO A 59 25.79 -27.27 31.55
CA PRO A 59 26.11 -27.74 32.89
C PRO A 59 26.76 -26.61 33.71
N GLY A 60 26.37 -26.48 34.99
CA GLY A 60 26.92 -25.46 35.90
C GLY A 60 26.17 -24.12 35.94
N THR A 61 25.10 -23.92 35.16
CA THR A 61 24.30 -22.69 35.23
C THR A 61 23.30 -22.71 36.39
N ALA A 62 23.19 -21.59 37.12
CA ALA A 62 22.25 -21.45 38.22
C ALA A 62 20.79 -21.60 37.74
N ALA A 63 19.94 -22.25 38.56
CA ALA A 63 18.56 -22.56 38.19
C ALA A 63 17.72 -21.32 37.81
N SER A 64 17.95 -20.18 38.47
CA SER A 64 17.32 -18.89 38.14
C SER A 64 17.72 -18.37 36.76
N LEU A 65 19.01 -18.52 36.40
CA LEU A 65 19.53 -18.10 35.11
C LEU A 65 18.98 -18.98 33.98
N ARG A 66 18.84 -20.29 34.23
CA ARG A 66 18.20 -21.23 33.29
C ARG A 66 16.75 -20.83 33.01
N LEU A 67 15.95 -20.60 34.07
CA LEU A 67 14.55 -20.23 33.93
C LEU A 67 14.38 -18.92 33.14
N TRP A 68 15.22 -17.93 33.42
CA TRP A 68 15.23 -16.67 32.70
C TRP A 68 15.61 -16.83 31.23
N SER A 69 16.65 -17.62 30.93
CA SER A 69 17.12 -17.86 29.56
C SER A 69 16.07 -18.59 28.70
N VAL A 70 15.32 -19.53 29.28
CA VAL A 70 14.18 -20.19 28.61
C VAL A 70 13.07 -19.17 28.31
N GLY A 71 12.69 -18.33 29.27
CA GLY A 71 11.69 -17.29 29.06
C GLY A 71 12.09 -16.29 27.96
N ALA A 72 13.35 -15.85 27.97
CA ALA A 72 13.90 -14.96 26.94
C ALA A 72 13.96 -15.64 25.55
N ALA A 73 14.34 -16.91 25.49
CA ALA A 73 14.35 -17.69 24.25
C ALA A 73 12.94 -17.87 23.68
N ILE A 74 11.94 -18.17 24.52
CA ILE A 74 10.53 -18.25 24.10
C ILE A 74 10.07 -16.89 23.57
N GLY A 75 10.38 -15.80 24.27
CA GLY A 75 10.06 -14.44 23.84
C GLY A 75 10.61 -14.10 22.45
N LEU A 76 11.88 -14.40 22.20
CA LEU A 76 12.50 -14.18 20.88
C LEU A 76 11.97 -15.16 19.81
N ALA A 77 11.76 -16.43 20.17
CA ALA A 77 11.25 -17.46 19.28
C ALA A 77 9.86 -17.13 18.75
N THR A 78 8.98 -16.52 19.54
CA THR A 78 7.65 -16.08 19.07
C THR A 78 7.72 -14.99 17.99
N GLY A 79 8.82 -14.23 17.91
CA GLY A 79 9.04 -13.22 16.87
C GLY A 79 9.52 -13.78 15.53
N ILE A 80 10.19 -14.94 15.52
CA ILE A 80 10.78 -15.54 14.31
C ILE A 80 9.70 -15.89 13.26
N PRO A 81 8.57 -16.55 13.60
CA PRO A 81 7.49 -16.84 12.65
C PRO A 81 6.96 -15.59 11.95
N PHE A 82 6.86 -14.47 12.68
CA PHE A 82 6.37 -13.21 12.12
C PHE A 82 7.31 -12.63 11.06
N VAL A 83 8.62 -12.64 11.33
CA VAL A 83 9.61 -12.15 10.36
C VAL A 83 9.66 -13.05 9.12
N LEU A 84 9.56 -14.37 9.32
CA LEU A 84 9.51 -15.34 8.23
C LEU A 84 8.25 -15.17 7.36
N GLU A 85 7.08 -15.06 7.98
CA GLU A 85 5.81 -14.79 7.28
C GLU A 85 5.93 -13.50 6.45
N ARG A 86 6.43 -12.43 7.06
CA ARG A 86 6.62 -11.14 6.38
C ARG A 86 7.58 -11.25 5.19
N ARG A 87 8.67 -11.99 5.34
CA ARG A 87 9.63 -12.24 4.26
C ARG A 87 8.99 -13.05 3.13
N GLY A 88 8.19 -14.05 3.46
CA GLY A 88 7.41 -14.83 2.50
C GLY A 88 6.44 -13.96 1.71
N LEU A 89 5.62 -13.15 2.40
CA LEU A 89 4.68 -12.23 1.75
C LEU A 89 5.40 -11.25 0.82
N ARG A 90 6.55 -10.68 1.25
CA ARG A 90 7.37 -9.79 0.42
C ARG A 90 7.86 -10.45 -0.86
N ARG A 91 8.29 -11.71 -0.80
CA ARG A 91 8.73 -12.45 -1.99
C ARG A 91 7.58 -12.63 -2.98
N ARG A 92 6.38 -12.93 -2.48
CA ARG A 92 5.19 -13.08 -3.33
C ARG A 92 4.81 -11.78 -4.04
N VAL A 93 4.86 -10.64 -3.35
CA VAL A 93 4.50 -9.34 -3.95
C VAL A 93 5.66 -8.69 -4.71
N ALA A 94 6.88 -9.24 -4.64
CA ALA A 94 8.04 -8.69 -5.35
C ALA A 94 7.93 -8.85 -6.87
N THR A 95 7.10 -9.79 -7.34
CA THR A 95 6.81 -10.00 -8.76
C THR A 95 5.74 -9.04 -9.29
N LEU A 96 5.08 -8.28 -8.42
CA LEU A 96 4.08 -7.30 -8.87
C LEU A 96 4.77 -6.21 -9.71
N PRO A 97 4.17 -5.82 -10.84
CA PRO A 97 4.67 -4.68 -11.59
C PRO A 97 4.63 -3.41 -10.73
N PRO A 98 5.53 -2.45 -10.99
CA PRO A 98 5.41 -1.14 -10.36
C PRO A 98 4.05 -0.53 -10.71
N LEU A 99 3.51 0.27 -9.79
CA LEU A 99 2.27 1.01 -10.05
C LEU A 99 2.46 1.82 -11.35
N PRO A 100 1.61 1.61 -12.36
CA PRO A 100 1.73 2.35 -13.61
C PRO A 100 1.60 3.84 -13.34
N GLU A 101 2.31 4.65 -14.13
CA GLU A 101 1.90 6.04 -14.32
C GLU A 101 0.49 5.98 -14.92
N PRO A 102 -0.53 6.56 -14.28
CA PRO A 102 -1.83 6.66 -14.92
C PRO A 102 -1.61 7.48 -16.19
N ALA A 103 -1.65 6.81 -17.34
CA ALA A 103 -1.54 7.49 -18.61
C ALA A 103 -2.73 8.42 -18.69
N ALA A 104 -2.49 9.73 -18.78
CA ALA A 104 -3.58 10.64 -19.05
C ALA A 104 -4.27 10.23 -20.37
N LEU A 105 -3.49 9.66 -21.31
CA LEU A 105 -3.83 9.18 -22.65
C LEU A 105 -4.87 8.05 -22.79
N GLY A 106 -5.34 7.43 -21.70
CA GLY A 106 -6.37 6.39 -21.78
C GLY A 106 -7.79 6.95 -21.96
N ALA A 107 -8.38 6.77 -23.15
CA ALA A 107 -9.77 7.11 -23.53
C ALA A 107 -10.10 8.59 -23.81
N HIS A 108 -9.38 9.22 -24.75
CA HIS A 108 -9.64 10.59 -25.18
C HIS A 108 -10.71 10.71 -26.27
N THR A 109 -11.93 11.01 -25.88
CA THR A 109 -13.04 11.21 -26.82
C THR A 109 -13.12 12.65 -27.34
N ALA A 110 -12.69 13.66 -26.59
CA ALA A 110 -12.81 15.07 -26.95
C ALA A 110 -11.44 15.77 -27.11
N GLU A 111 -11.35 16.69 -28.07
CA GLU A 111 -10.14 17.47 -28.34
C GLU A 111 -9.73 18.36 -27.15
N ALA A 112 -10.71 18.89 -26.41
CA ALA A 112 -10.47 19.73 -25.25
C ALA A 112 -9.85 18.97 -24.06
N THR A 113 -10.27 17.73 -23.80
CA THR A 113 -9.70 16.90 -22.72
C THR A 113 -8.32 16.36 -23.08
N ARG A 114 -8.04 16.16 -24.39
CA ARG A 114 -6.71 15.78 -24.90
C ARG A 114 -5.64 16.82 -24.56
N ALA A 115 -5.92 18.11 -24.77
CA ALA A 115 -4.97 19.19 -24.46
C ALA A 115 -4.61 19.25 -22.96
N VAL A 116 -5.59 18.98 -22.08
CA VAL A 116 -5.36 18.87 -20.63
C VAL A 116 -4.48 17.67 -20.30
N ALA A 117 -4.75 16.51 -20.91
CA ALA A 117 -3.98 15.28 -20.70
C ALA A 117 -2.52 15.44 -21.14
N GLU A 118 -2.28 16.03 -22.31
CA GLU A 118 -0.92 16.33 -22.79
C GLU A 118 -0.16 17.29 -21.87
N ALA A 119 -0.85 18.28 -21.29
CA ALA A 119 -0.25 19.17 -20.30
C ALA A 119 0.12 18.40 -19.01
N LEU A 120 -0.72 17.47 -18.55
CA LEU A 120 -0.44 16.61 -17.41
C LEU A 120 0.74 15.66 -17.64
N ASP A 121 0.83 15.08 -18.83
CA ASP A 121 1.90 14.16 -19.22
C ASP A 121 3.25 14.89 -19.32
N ARG A 122 3.25 16.14 -19.82
CA ARG A 122 4.43 17.03 -19.77
C ARG A 122 4.78 17.49 -18.36
N GLY A 123 3.91 17.25 -17.37
CA GLY A 123 4.08 17.72 -16.00
C GLY A 123 3.77 19.20 -15.80
N ASP A 124 3.20 19.87 -16.81
CA ASP A 124 2.77 21.27 -16.72
C ASP A 124 1.39 21.37 -16.06
N ALA A 125 1.41 21.31 -14.73
CA ALA A 125 0.22 21.44 -13.91
C ALA A 125 -0.47 22.81 -14.04
N ALA A 126 0.26 23.86 -14.44
CA ALA A 126 -0.29 25.20 -14.60
C ALA A 126 -1.14 25.26 -15.88
N ALA A 127 -0.59 24.82 -17.01
CA ALA A 127 -1.32 24.73 -18.27
C ALA A 127 -2.52 23.79 -18.15
N ALA A 128 -2.33 22.61 -17.56
CA ALA A 128 -3.43 21.65 -17.35
C ALA A 128 -4.58 22.28 -16.55
N ARG A 129 -4.28 23.03 -15.50
CA ARG A 129 -5.30 23.72 -14.69
C ARG A 129 -6.04 24.78 -15.50
N THR A 130 -5.33 25.63 -16.25
CA THR A 130 -5.94 26.71 -17.05
C THR A 130 -6.90 26.14 -18.10
N LEU A 131 -6.51 25.05 -18.76
CA LEU A 131 -7.33 24.38 -19.76
C LEU A 131 -8.53 23.65 -19.15
N LEU A 132 -8.40 23.17 -17.91
CA LEU A 132 -9.42 22.36 -17.24
C LEU A 132 -10.52 23.19 -16.58
N VAL A 133 -10.24 24.40 -16.07
CA VAL A 133 -11.23 25.28 -15.44
C VAL A 133 -12.49 25.49 -16.29
N PRO A 134 -12.41 25.91 -17.58
CA PRO A 134 -13.61 26.13 -18.37
C PRO A 134 -14.41 24.84 -18.61
N LEU A 135 -13.74 23.68 -18.69
CA LEU A 135 -14.40 22.38 -18.85
C LEU A 135 -15.18 21.95 -17.61
N LEU A 136 -14.77 22.39 -16.42
CA LEU A 136 -15.49 22.11 -15.19
C LEU A 136 -16.67 23.07 -14.94
N GLU A 137 -16.66 24.26 -15.56
CA GLU A 137 -17.71 25.28 -15.42
C GLU A 137 -18.87 25.11 -16.41
N ALA A 138 -18.61 24.62 -17.63
CA ALA A 138 -19.63 24.52 -18.68
C ALA A 138 -20.61 23.34 -18.47
N ASP A 139 -20.08 22.15 -18.22
CA ASP A 139 -20.77 20.96 -17.70
C ASP A 139 -19.68 19.89 -17.49
N PRO A 140 -19.37 19.49 -16.25
CA PRO A 140 -18.22 18.63 -16.00
C PRO A 140 -18.46 17.21 -16.50
N GLU A 141 -17.98 16.92 -17.70
CA GLU A 141 -17.94 15.56 -18.23
C GLU A 141 -17.14 14.62 -17.29
N PRO A 142 -17.46 13.31 -17.24
CA PRO A 142 -16.73 12.36 -16.40
C PRO A 142 -15.21 12.37 -16.66
N GLU A 143 -14.81 12.64 -17.91
CA GLU A 143 -13.41 12.72 -18.31
C GLU A 143 -12.71 13.97 -17.78
N ALA A 144 -13.36 15.13 -17.83
CA ALA A 144 -12.84 16.36 -17.23
C ALA A 144 -12.66 16.17 -15.71
N LEU A 145 -13.61 15.51 -15.04
CA LEU A 145 -13.50 15.17 -13.62
C LEU A 145 -12.36 14.18 -13.32
N ARG A 146 -12.13 13.18 -14.20
CA ARG A 146 -10.98 12.27 -14.09
C ARG A 146 -9.65 13.02 -14.17
N LEU A 147 -9.50 13.91 -15.15
CA LEU A 147 -8.29 14.72 -15.33
C LEU A 147 -8.09 15.70 -14.16
N ALA A 148 -9.17 16.26 -13.63
CA ALA A 148 -9.14 17.07 -12.42
C ALA A 148 -8.63 16.28 -11.22
N ALA A 149 -9.14 15.06 -11.03
CA ALA A 149 -8.72 14.18 -9.95
C ALA A 149 -7.23 13.82 -10.05
N LEU A 150 -6.74 13.54 -11.26
CA LEU A 150 -5.33 13.30 -11.53
C LEU A 150 -4.45 14.52 -11.25
N LEU A 151 -4.86 15.71 -11.67
CA LEU A 151 -4.17 16.97 -11.38
C LEU A 151 -4.07 17.20 -9.85
N ALA A 152 -5.18 17.03 -9.14
CA ALA A 152 -5.25 17.16 -7.69
C ALA A 152 -4.38 16.11 -6.98
N ALA A 153 -4.38 14.86 -7.47
CA ALA A 153 -3.56 13.78 -6.95
C ALA A 153 -2.07 14.09 -7.14
N ARG A 154 -1.65 14.57 -8.33
CA ARG A 154 -0.27 14.99 -8.60
C ARG A 154 0.16 16.16 -7.70
N ALA A 155 -0.77 17.05 -7.35
CA ALA A 155 -0.55 18.13 -6.40
C ALA A 155 -0.59 17.69 -4.91
N GLY A 156 -0.87 16.42 -4.62
CA GLY A 156 -0.96 15.89 -3.26
C GLY A 156 -2.26 16.28 -2.51
N ARG A 157 -3.23 16.89 -3.19
CA ARG A 157 -4.54 17.26 -2.64
C ARG A 157 -5.48 16.07 -2.66
N ALA A 158 -5.25 15.14 -1.73
CA ALA A 158 -5.94 13.84 -1.75
C ALA A 158 -7.47 13.91 -1.54
N ARG A 159 -7.96 14.90 -0.79
CA ARG A 159 -9.41 15.11 -0.61
C ARG A 159 -10.07 15.50 -1.93
N ASP A 160 -9.55 16.54 -2.57
CA ASP A 160 -10.09 17.05 -3.84
C ASP A 160 -10.00 15.98 -4.93
N ALA A 161 -8.87 15.27 -5.01
CA ALA A 161 -8.67 14.16 -5.93
C ALA A 161 -9.74 13.07 -5.75
N GLY A 162 -9.98 12.65 -4.50
CA GLY A 162 -11.00 11.65 -4.20
C GLY A 162 -12.41 12.11 -4.54
N LEU A 163 -12.76 13.37 -4.24
CA LEU A 163 -14.09 13.93 -4.56
C LEU A 163 -14.34 13.96 -6.07
N GLN A 164 -13.36 14.40 -6.85
CA GLN A 164 -13.49 14.48 -8.31
C GLN A 164 -13.55 13.09 -8.95
N ALA A 165 -12.74 12.14 -8.49
CA ALA A 165 -12.79 10.76 -8.99
C ALA A 165 -14.11 10.06 -8.65
N LEU A 166 -14.65 10.27 -7.44
CA LEU A 166 -15.96 9.76 -7.05
C LEU A 166 -17.08 10.38 -7.89
N ARG A 167 -17.02 11.69 -8.15
CA ARG A 167 -18.00 12.37 -9.00
C ARG A 167 -17.94 11.86 -10.43
N ALA A 168 -16.75 11.61 -10.99
CA ALA A 168 -16.60 11.00 -12.31
C ALA A 168 -17.29 9.63 -12.38
N ALA A 169 -17.05 8.75 -11.39
CA ALA A 169 -17.66 7.44 -11.31
C ALA A 169 -19.18 7.45 -11.00
N GLN A 170 -19.70 8.55 -10.46
CA GLN A 170 -21.14 8.75 -10.26
C GLN A 170 -21.85 9.15 -11.57
N LEU A 171 -21.21 10.00 -12.38
CA LEU A 171 -21.75 10.40 -13.68
C LEU A 171 -21.70 9.27 -14.71
N ASP A 172 -20.67 8.43 -14.63
CA ASP A 172 -20.50 7.27 -15.49
C ASP A 172 -20.00 6.09 -14.66
N THR A 173 -20.92 5.18 -14.33
CA THR A 173 -20.63 4.02 -13.47
C THR A 173 -19.71 2.99 -14.15
N ALA A 174 -19.55 3.07 -15.48
CA ALA A 174 -18.55 2.28 -16.21
C ALA A 174 -17.14 2.88 -16.08
N ARG A 175 -17.01 4.13 -15.62
CA ARG A 175 -15.76 4.90 -15.49
C ARG A 175 -15.04 4.63 -14.15
N TRP A 176 -14.88 3.37 -13.79
CA TRP A 176 -14.13 2.96 -12.57
C TRP A 176 -12.62 3.15 -12.71
N ASP A 177 -12.12 3.31 -13.94
CA ASP A 177 -10.76 3.73 -14.29
C ASP A 177 -10.37 5.03 -13.60
N ALA A 178 -11.28 6.01 -13.49
CA ALA A 178 -11.01 7.26 -12.79
C ALA A 178 -10.64 7.07 -11.32
N LEU A 179 -11.28 6.12 -10.63
CA LEU A 179 -10.96 5.76 -9.25
C LEU A 179 -9.62 5.03 -9.16
N LEU A 180 -9.35 4.12 -10.09
CA LEU A 180 -8.10 3.35 -10.11
C LEU A 180 -6.88 4.25 -10.40
N ASP A 181 -6.98 5.10 -11.41
CA ASP A 181 -5.93 6.03 -11.83
C ASP A 181 -5.60 7.03 -10.72
N THR A 182 -6.64 7.62 -10.11
CA THR A 182 -6.49 8.56 -8.99
C THR A 182 -5.87 7.86 -7.78
N GLY A 183 -6.33 6.64 -7.48
CA GLY A 183 -5.77 5.83 -6.40
C GLY A 183 -4.29 5.51 -6.62
N ALA A 184 -3.90 5.10 -7.83
CA ALA A 184 -2.50 4.87 -8.19
C ALA A 184 -1.65 6.15 -8.06
N ALA A 185 -2.15 7.29 -8.56
CA ALA A 185 -1.48 8.58 -8.44
C ALA A 185 -1.27 9.00 -6.97
N LEU A 186 -2.29 8.85 -6.13
CA LEU A 186 -2.20 9.14 -4.69
C LEU A 186 -1.22 8.20 -3.98
N CYS A 187 -1.19 6.93 -4.36
CA CYS A 187 -0.26 5.95 -3.81
C CYS A 187 1.20 6.35 -4.08
N ARG A 188 1.50 6.78 -5.32
CA ARG A 188 2.81 7.30 -5.70
C ARG A 188 3.22 8.56 -4.92
N ARG A 189 2.25 9.38 -4.50
CA ARG A 189 2.47 10.54 -3.62
C ARG A 189 2.55 10.19 -2.14
N GLY A 190 2.49 8.91 -1.78
CA GLY A 190 2.57 8.43 -0.41
C GLY A 190 1.27 8.59 0.39
N ARG A 191 0.16 8.91 -0.26
CA ARG A 191 -1.17 9.04 0.34
C ARG A 191 -1.91 7.70 0.35
N PHE A 192 -1.27 6.70 0.96
CA PHE A 192 -1.69 5.29 0.88
C PHE A 192 -3.11 5.03 1.41
N GLY A 193 -3.51 5.64 2.52
CA GLY A 193 -4.84 5.37 3.10
C GLY A 193 -6.00 5.83 2.23
N GLU A 194 -5.85 6.95 1.52
CA GLU A 194 -6.86 7.45 0.59
C GLU A 194 -6.79 6.70 -0.74
N ALA A 195 -5.57 6.44 -1.22
CA ALA A 195 -5.32 5.67 -2.43
C ALA A 195 -6.00 4.29 -2.39
N VAL A 196 -5.80 3.55 -1.30
CA VAL A 196 -6.33 2.19 -1.18
C VAL A 196 -7.86 2.19 -1.13
N ARG A 197 -8.49 3.17 -0.47
CA ARG A 197 -9.97 3.27 -0.48
C ARG A 197 -10.53 3.50 -1.89
N LEU A 198 -9.88 4.37 -2.68
CA LEU A 198 -10.30 4.60 -4.07
C LEU A 198 -10.09 3.34 -4.93
N LEU A 199 -8.96 2.65 -4.75
CA LEU A 199 -8.65 1.41 -5.48
C LEU A 199 -9.59 0.26 -5.11
N GLU A 200 -9.92 0.09 -3.82
CA GLU A 200 -10.90 -0.88 -3.34
C GLU A 200 -12.26 -0.62 -4.00
N ARG A 201 -12.70 0.64 -4.04
CA ARG A 201 -13.96 1.02 -4.68
C ARG A 201 -13.94 0.82 -6.20
N GLY A 202 -12.86 1.20 -6.87
CA GLY A 202 -12.70 0.97 -8.30
C GLY A 202 -12.67 -0.53 -8.64
N ALA A 203 -12.03 -1.35 -7.80
CA ALA A 203 -12.02 -2.79 -7.94
C ALA A 203 -13.43 -3.38 -7.77
N GLU A 204 -14.20 -2.95 -6.78
CA GLU A 204 -15.60 -3.35 -6.60
C GLU A 204 -16.46 -3.03 -7.82
N LEU A 205 -16.38 -1.80 -8.33
CA LEU A 205 -17.17 -1.35 -9.48
C LEU A 205 -16.77 -2.05 -10.78
N SER A 206 -15.51 -2.45 -10.92
CA SER A 206 -15.03 -3.24 -12.06
C SER A 206 -15.43 -4.73 -12.01
N GLY A 207 -16.22 -5.14 -11.00
CA GLY A 207 -16.52 -6.56 -10.77
C GLY A 207 -15.28 -7.37 -10.34
N ARG A 208 -14.33 -6.72 -9.67
CA ARG A 208 -13.03 -7.28 -9.27
C ARG A 208 -12.24 -7.82 -10.46
N SER A 209 -12.20 -7.04 -11.54
CA SER A 209 -11.40 -7.36 -12.72
C SER A 209 -9.93 -7.58 -12.36
N ARG A 210 -9.25 -8.49 -13.07
CA ARG A 210 -7.83 -8.79 -12.86
C ARG A 210 -6.94 -7.54 -12.87
N PRO A 211 -7.08 -6.57 -13.81
CA PRO A 211 -6.28 -5.34 -13.79
C PRO A 211 -6.48 -4.51 -12.53
N ALA A 212 -7.72 -4.35 -12.07
CA ALA A 212 -8.03 -3.59 -10.85
C ALA A 212 -7.46 -4.26 -9.59
N LEU A 213 -7.55 -5.60 -9.51
CA LEU A 213 -6.98 -6.37 -8.40
C LEU A 213 -5.44 -6.29 -8.36
N LEU A 214 -4.77 -6.31 -9.52
CA LEU A 214 -3.31 -6.14 -9.59
C LEU A 214 -2.87 -4.73 -9.16
N LEU A 215 -3.63 -3.70 -9.53
CA LEU A 215 -3.41 -2.33 -9.07
C LEU A 215 -3.59 -2.21 -7.56
N LEU A 216 -4.66 -2.78 -7.02
CA LEU A 216 -4.90 -2.84 -5.58
C LEU A 216 -3.78 -3.59 -4.84
N ALA A 217 -3.37 -4.75 -5.35
CA ALA A 217 -2.27 -5.53 -4.79
C ALA A 217 -0.95 -4.74 -4.76
N SER A 218 -0.66 -4.01 -5.83
CA SER A 218 0.54 -3.18 -5.94
C SER A 218 0.51 -1.98 -5.00
N ALA A 219 -0.66 -1.35 -4.85
CA ALA A 219 -0.86 -0.26 -3.91
C ALA A 219 -0.75 -0.73 -2.44
N ASP A 220 -1.29 -1.90 -2.13
CA ASP A 220 -1.16 -2.50 -0.82
C ASP A 220 0.28 -2.90 -0.50
N ALA A 221 0.99 -3.46 -1.47
CA ALA A 221 2.40 -3.81 -1.32
C ALA A 221 3.26 -2.56 -1.03
N THR A 222 3.01 -1.47 -1.77
CA THR A 222 3.71 -0.19 -1.58
C THR A 222 3.32 0.51 -0.27
N ALA A 223 2.07 0.36 0.18
CA ALA A 223 1.61 0.78 1.50
C ALA A 223 2.14 -0.10 2.65
N GLY A 224 2.72 -1.27 2.35
CA GLY A 224 3.21 -2.24 3.33
C GLY A 224 2.12 -3.14 3.94
N ARG A 225 0.92 -3.14 3.35
CA ARG A 225 -0.20 -4.05 3.59
C ARG A 225 0.03 -5.39 2.87
N LEU A 226 1.06 -6.12 3.31
CA LEU A 226 1.55 -7.28 2.57
C LEU A 226 0.57 -8.47 2.53
N ARG A 227 -0.31 -8.61 3.52
CA ARG A 227 -1.30 -9.71 3.52
C ARG A 227 -2.43 -9.43 2.55
N GLU A 228 -2.90 -8.20 2.56
CA GLU A 228 -3.95 -7.69 1.68
C GLU A 228 -3.46 -7.66 0.23
N ALA A 229 -2.22 -7.24 0.00
CA ALA A 229 -1.57 -7.30 -1.31
C ALA A 229 -1.53 -8.73 -1.87
N VAL A 230 -1.16 -9.70 -1.03
CA VAL A 230 -1.15 -11.11 -1.42
C VAL A 230 -2.56 -11.65 -1.66
N ALA A 231 -3.54 -11.26 -0.85
CA ALA A 231 -4.93 -11.67 -1.04
C ALA A 231 -5.50 -11.15 -2.37
N ALA A 232 -5.27 -9.86 -2.69
CA ALA A 232 -5.68 -9.27 -3.96
C ALA A 232 -4.96 -9.92 -5.15
N LEU A 233 -3.68 -10.28 -4.99
CA LEU A 233 -2.92 -11.03 -6.00
C LEU A 233 -3.46 -12.46 -6.20
N ASP A 234 -3.72 -13.19 -5.12
CA ASP A 234 -4.31 -14.54 -5.14
C ASP A 234 -5.69 -14.52 -5.82
N GLU A 235 -6.44 -13.46 -5.63
CA GLU A 235 -7.72 -13.24 -6.29
C GLU A 235 -7.55 -12.93 -7.79
N ALA A 236 -6.61 -12.05 -8.14
CA ALA A 236 -6.28 -11.73 -9.53
C ALA A 236 -5.80 -12.95 -10.33
N GLU A 237 -5.12 -13.89 -9.66
CA GLU A 237 -4.63 -15.15 -10.23
C GLU A 237 -5.67 -16.28 -10.19
N GLY A 238 -6.86 -16.05 -9.59
CA GLY A 238 -7.90 -17.08 -9.44
C GLY A 238 -7.52 -18.21 -8.48
N VAL A 239 -6.49 -18.03 -7.65
CA VAL A 239 -6.02 -19.02 -6.67
C VAL A 239 -7.00 -19.16 -5.50
N SER A 240 -7.82 -18.15 -5.26
CA SER A 240 -8.81 -18.09 -4.17
C SER A 240 -9.83 -19.24 -4.16
N GLY A 241 -10.03 -19.95 -5.29
CA GLY A 241 -10.90 -21.13 -5.37
C GLY A 241 -10.28 -22.47 -4.93
N ARG A 242 -8.96 -22.58 -4.73
CA ARG A 242 -8.26 -23.86 -4.53
C ARG A 242 -8.04 -24.28 -3.06
N ARG A 243 -8.47 -23.49 -2.07
CA ARG A 243 -8.24 -23.76 -0.63
C ARG A 243 -9.47 -24.28 0.14
N ARG A 244 -10.55 -24.68 -0.56
CA ARG A 244 -11.76 -25.28 0.04
C ARG A 244 -12.03 -26.71 -0.46
N GLY A 245 -10.98 -27.50 -0.62
CA GLY A 245 -11.05 -28.94 -0.91
C GLY A 245 -10.21 -29.71 0.08
#